data_AF-A0A0C9V174-F1
#
_entry.id   AF-A0A0C9V174-F1
#
_cell.length_a   1.000
_cell.length_b   1.000
_cell.length_c   1.000
_cell.angle_alpha   90.00
_cell.angle_beta   90.00
_cell.angle_gamma   90.00
#
_symmetry.space_group_name_H-M   'P 1'
#
loop_
_entity.id
_entity.type
_entity.pdbx_description
1 polymer ?
#
loop_
_entity_poly.entity_id
_entity_poly.type
_entity_poly.pdbx_seq_one_letter_code
_entity_poly.pdbx_strand_id
1 'polypeptide(L)' 'ETVEHFILNCPQYAHERHVLKSSLGRAAFSLPYLLTQSRACEPIIRYINETKRL' A
#
# COMPACT_ATOMS: atom_id res chain seq x y z
N GLU A 1 -7.25 -14.01 -2.01
CA GLU A 1 -6.38 -12.82 -2.18
C GLU A 1 -5.46 -12.72 -0.96
N THR A 2 -4.16 -12.41 -1.13
CA THR A 2 -3.20 -12.26 -0.01
C THR A 2 -2.94 -10.77 0.28
N VAL A 3 -2.43 -10.45 1.47
CA VAL A 3 -2.01 -9.07 1.82
C VAL A 3 -1.00 -8.53 0.82
N GLU A 4 -0.04 -9.37 0.41
CA GLU A 4 0.92 -9.02 -0.64
C GLU A 4 0.23 -8.70 -1.96
N HIS A 5 -0.70 -9.55 -2.42
CA HIS A 5 -1.43 -9.28 -3.66
C HIS A 5 -2.23 -7.98 -3.54
N PHE A 6 -2.99 -7.82 -2.47
CA PHE A 6 -3.80 -6.64 -2.23
C PHE A 6 -2.98 -5.35 -2.27
N ILE A 7 -1.81 -5.31 -1.62
CA ILE A 7 -0.99 -4.10 -1.50
C ILE A 7 -0.09 -3.88 -2.73
N LEU A 8 0.49 -4.95 -3.29
CA LEU A 8 1.52 -4.82 -4.33
C LEU A 8 1.00 -5.10 -5.74
N ASN A 9 0.02 -6.01 -5.91
CA ASN A 9 -0.27 -6.62 -7.21
C ASN A 9 -1.72 -6.45 -7.72
N CYS A 10 -2.70 -6.16 -6.86
CA CYS A 10 -4.12 -6.15 -7.19
C CYS A 10 -4.51 -5.07 -8.22
N PRO A 11 -4.82 -5.43 -9.48
CA PRO A 11 -5.05 -4.46 -10.56
C PRO A 11 -6.21 -3.50 -10.28
N GLN A 12 -7.20 -3.94 -9.51
CA GLN A 12 -8.36 -3.13 -9.12
C GLN A 12 -7.95 -1.83 -8.41
N TYR A 13 -6.88 -1.85 -7.63
CA TYR A 13 -6.41 -0.70 -6.85
C TYR A 13 -5.14 -0.07 -7.45
N ALA A 14 -5.00 -0.09 -8.78
CA ALA A 14 -3.83 0.46 -9.46
C ALA A 14 -3.62 1.95 -9.17
N HIS A 15 -4.70 2.72 -9.06
CA HIS A 15 -4.64 4.16 -8.80
C HIS A 15 -4.14 4.44 -7.38
N GLU A 16 -4.76 3.83 -6.38
CA GLU A 16 -4.43 3.98 -4.96
C GLU A 16 -3.01 3.46 -4.68
N ARG A 17 -2.60 2.37 -5.33
CA ARG A 17 -1.20 1.89 -5.26
C ARG A 17 -0.22 2.85 -5.90
N HIS A 18 -0.60 3.55 -6.96
CA HIS A 18 0.26 4.58 -7.56
C HIS A 18 0.47 5.75 -6.60
N VAL A 19 -0.58 6.18 -5.88
CA VAL A 19 -0.48 7.22 -4.84
C VAL A 19 0.39 6.74 -3.67
N LEU A 20 0.19 5.50 -3.21
CA LEU A 20 1.02 4.87 -2.17
C LEU A 20 2.49 4.83 -2.58
N LYS A 21 2.78 4.41 -3.82
CA LYS A 21 4.13 4.37 -4.40
C LYS A 21 4.75 5.75 -4.54
N SER A 22 3.97 6.75 -4.93
CA SER A 22 4.45 8.13 -5.03
C SER A 22 4.82 8.71 -3.66
N SER A 23 4.10 8.31 -2.61
CA SER A 23 4.34 8.78 -1.24
C SER A 23 5.55 8.12 -0.58
N LEU A 24 5.77 6.82 -0.84
CA LEU A 24 6.81 6.01 -0.19
C LEU A 24 8.03 5.71 -1.08
N GLY A 25 7.97 6.06 -2.37
CA GLY A 25 9.03 5.80 -3.34
C GLY A 25 9.36 4.31 -3.48
N ARG A 26 10.67 3.98 -3.55
CA ARG A 26 11.13 2.58 -3.68
C ARG A 26 10.72 1.70 -2.50
N ALA A 27 10.48 2.27 -1.33
CA ALA A 27 10.11 1.51 -0.15
C ALA A 27 8.69 0.92 -0.26
N ALA A 28 7.84 1.47 -1.13
CA ALA A 28 6.50 0.98 -1.43
C ALA A 28 6.45 -0.40 -2.09
N PHE A 29 7.60 -0.93 -2.55
CA PHE A 29 7.70 -2.25 -3.16
C PHE A 29 8.12 -3.34 -2.17
N SER A 30 8.45 -2.97 -0.93
CA SER A 30 8.87 -3.90 0.11
C SER A 30 7.73 -4.15 1.09
N LEU A 31 7.09 -5.31 0.99
CA LEU A 31 6.05 -5.70 1.95
C LEU A 31 6.54 -5.66 3.41
N PRO A 32 7.76 -6.15 3.75
CA PRO A 32 8.29 -6.02 5.11
C PRO A 32 8.38 -4.57 5.56
N TYR A 33 8.88 -3.66 4.72
CA TYR A 33 8.96 -2.24 5.05
C TYR A 33 7.57 -1.66 5.35
N LEU A 34 6.60 -1.97 4.50
CA LEU A 34 5.22 -1.51 4.64
C LEU A 34 4.61 -1.96 5.98
N LEU A 35 4.86 -3.20 6.39
CA LEU A 35 4.25 -3.76 7.60
C LEU A 35 4.99 -3.42 8.90
N THR A 36 6.26 -3.04 8.83
CA THR A 36 7.10 -2.87 10.04
C THR A 36 7.50 -1.42 10.31
N GLN A 37 7.56 -0.57 9.28
CA GLN A 37 8.07 0.78 9.46
C GLN A 37 6.95 1.75 9.79
N SER A 38 7.09 2.47 10.90
CA SER A 38 6.12 3.48 11.36
C SER A 38 5.82 4.56 10.31
N ARG A 39 6.81 4.91 9.48
CA ARG A 39 6.66 5.86 8.35
C ARG A 39 5.75 5.36 7.24
N ALA A 40 5.52 4.04 7.14
CA ALA A 40 4.62 3.46 6.16
C ALA A 40 3.17 3.33 6.66
N CYS A 41 2.94 3.43 7.99
CA CYS A 41 1.62 3.24 8.58
C CYS A 41 0.58 4.22 8.03
N GLU A 42 0.86 5.52 8.04
CA GLU A 42 -0.10 6.53 7.56
C GLU A 42 -0.44 6.33 6.06
N PRO A 43 0.54 6.20 5.14
CA PRO A 43 0.24 5.91 3.73
C PRO A 43 -0.55 4.62 3.50
N ILE A 44 -0.30 3.57 4.30
CA ILE A 44 -1.04 2.30 4.20
C ILE A 44 -2.45 2.43 4.71
N ILE A 45 -2.68 3.09 5.84
CA ILE A 45 -4.02 3.32 6.38
C ILE A 45 -4.84 4.14 5.37
N ARG A 46 -4.23 5.15 4.75
CA ARG A 46 -4.86 5.91 3.67
C ARG A 46 -5.20 5.01 2.48
N TYR A 47 -4.27 4.18 2.02
CA TYR A 47 -4.50 3.21 0.96
C TYR A 47 -5.72 2.32 1.26
N ILE A 48 -5.77 1.71 2.46
CA ILE A 48 -6.88 0.84 2.86
C ILE A 48 -8.22 1.59 2.86
N ASN A 49 -8.26 2.82 3.38
CA ASN A 49 -9.44 3.68 3.35
C ASN A 49 -9.95 3.95 1.93
N GLU A 50 -9.07 4.35 1.01
CA GLU A 50 -9.44 4.64 -0.38
C GLU A 50 -9.95 3.39 -1.12
N THR A 51 -9.39 2.21 -0.79
CA THR A 51 -9.90 0.94 -1.32
C THR A 51 -11.24 0.51 -0.74
N LYS A 52 -11.82 1.26 0.22
CA LYS A 52 -13.08 0.97 0.92
C LYS A 52 -13.13 -0.43 1.53
N ARG A 53 -12.00 -0.89 2.08
CA ARG A 53 -11.85 -2.21 2.72
C ARG A 53 -11.74 -2.15 4.24
N LEU A 54 -12.22 -1.05 4.82
CA LEU A 54 -12.32 -0.86 6.27
C LEU A 54 -13.67 -1.33 6.81
#